data_AF-A0A9D4TC95-F1
#
_entry.id   AF-A0A9D4TC95-F1
#
_cell.length_a   1.000
_cell.length_b   1.000
_cell.length_c   1.000
_cell.angle_alpha   90.00
_cell.angle_beta   90.00
_cell.angle_gamma   90.00
#
_symmetry.space_group_name_H-M   'P 1'
#
loop_
_entity.id
_entity.type
_entity.pdbx_description
1 polymer ?
#
loop_
_entity_poly.entity_id
_entity_poly.type
_entity_poly.pdbx_seq_one_letter_code
_entity_poly.pdbx_strand_id
1 'polypeptide(L)'
;MDWTTLATVAQVAVERVDSDSDEEEFDDIVAMLAVKLQQQERIKAGFLAKSAGKGPRSTIGCVDGCHVEINTPSVSAHSYFNRKKFPSLILQGICNHENRFTDVLIGFPGSAHDARVLREGPFFEEAATKCCNCYILGDSAYPLLPWLMVPYKNMERSFPTWKRKYNKCHAQQRVAIEVAFELLKQRFRRLYLVDAASIK
;
A
#
# COMPACT_ATOMS: atom_id res chain seq x y z
N MET A 1 1.04 -18.95 3.65
CA MET A 1 1.19 -19.80 2.45
C MET A 1 1.44 -21.18 2.99
N ASP A 2 0.50 -22.08 2.76
CA ASP A 2 0.73 -23.50 3.00
C ASP A 2 1.69 -23.98 1.90
N TRP A 3 2.66 -24.82 2.28
CA TRP A 3 3.56 -25.51 1.36
C TRP A 3 2.80 -26.22 0.23
N THR A 4 1.56 -26.64 0.46
CA THR A 4 0.70 -27.22 -0.57
C THR A 4 0.42 -26.27 -1.73
N THR A 5 0.27 -24.96 -1.51
CA THR A 5 -0.07 -24.03 -2.60
C THR A 5 1.13 -23.77 -3.52
N LEU A 6 2.33 -23.69 -2.93
CA LEU A 6 3.57 -23.61 -3.70
C LEU A 6 3.86 -24.94 -4.39
N ALA A 7 3.60 -26.06 -3.71
CA ALA A 7 3.72 -27.39 -4.31
C ALA A 7 2.74 -27.57 -5.49
N THR A 8 1.48 -27.12 -5.39
CA THR A 8 0.51 -27.21 -6.48
C THR A 8 0.89 -26.34 -7.68
N VAL A 9 1.39 -25.12 -7.45
CA VAL A 9 1.87 -24.26 -8.55
C VAL A 9 3.10 -24.86 -9.21
N ALA A 10 4.04 -25.40 -8.42
CA ALA A 10 5.20 -26.13 -8.94
C ALA A 10 4.78 -27.41 -9.69
N GLN A 11 3.80 -28.15 -9.19
CA GLN A 11 3.35 -29.42 -9.75
C GLN A 11 2.52 -29.24 -11.03
N VAL A 12 1.72 -28.17 -11.13
CA VAL A 12 1.03 -27.76 -12.37
C VAL A 12 2.01 -27.26 -13.45
N ALA A 13 3.16 -26.72 -13.04
CA ALA A 13 4.24 -26.36 -13.94
C ALA A 13 5.03 -27.60 -14.39
N VAL A 14 5.26 -28.57 -13.49
CA VAL A 14 5.93 -29.86 -13.78
C VAL A 14 5.13 -30.73 -14.78
N GLU A 15 3.80 -30.70 -14.76
CA GLU A 15 2.96 -31.49 -15.68
C GLU A 15 2.96 -31.00 -17.15
N ARG A 16 3.73 -29.96 -17.50
CA ARG A 16 3.81 -29.39 -18.86
C ARG A 16 5.19 -29.42 -19.51
N VAL A 17 6.20 -30.04 -18.90
CA VAL A 17 7.60 -29.99 -19.34
C VAL A 17 7.92 -31.16 -20.26
N ASP A 18 8.32 -30.87 -21.50
CA ASP A 18 8.72 -31.86 -22.51
C ASP A 18 9.91 -31.30 -23.35
N SER A 19 11.01 -30.85 -22.73
CA SER A 19 12.37 -30.71 -23.32
C SER A 19 13.41 -30.13 -22.33
N ASP A 20 14.72 -30.39 -22.55
CA ASP A 20 15.84 -29.86 -21.74
C ASP A 20 15.93 -28.31 -21.72
N SER A 21 15.41 -27.61 -22.74
CA SER A 21 15.35 -26.14 -22.74
C SER A 21 14.30 -25.58 -21.79
N ASP A 22 13.28 -26.38 -21.46
CA ASP A 22 12.19 -25.98 -20.56
C ASP A 22 12.59 -26.14 -19.08
N GLU A 23 13.62 -26.95 -18.77
CA GLU A 23 14.15 -27.09 -17.41
C GLU A 23 14.93 -25.85 -16.94
N GLU A 24 15.73 -25.23 -17.81
CA GLU A 24 16.48 -24.01 -17.48
C GLU A 24 15.53 -22.81 -17.25
N GLU A 25 14.47 -22.69 -18.06
CA GLU A 25 13.43 -21.67 -17.88
C GLU A 25 12.62 -21.90 -16.59
N PHE A 26 12.37 -23.16 -16.22
CA PHE A 26 11.71 -23.52 -14.97
C PHE A 26 12.55 -23.15 -13.75
N ASP A 27 13.85 -23.46 -13.76
CA ASP A 27 14.77 -23.11 -12.68
C ASP A 27 14.87 -21.59 -12.46
N ASP A 28 14.89 -20.81 -13.55
CA ASP A 28 14.85 -19.35 -13.49
C ASP A 28 13.55 -18.82 -12.87
N ILE A 29 12.39 -19.40 -13.24
CA ILE A 29 11.09 -19.03 -12.66
C ILE A 29 11.08 -19.34 -11.15
N VAL A 30 11.55 -20.52 -10.75
CA VAL A 30 11.64 -20.94 -9.35
C VAL A 30 12.56 -20.01 -8.57
N ALA A 31 13.71 -19.66 -9.12
CA ALA A 31 14.66 -18.73 -8.51
C ALA A 31 14.03 -17.33 -8.32
N MET A 32 13.34 -16.81 -9.35
CA MET A 32 12.63 -15.54 -9.24
C MET A 32 11.54 -15.56 -8.16
N LEU A 33 10.76 -16.64 -8.08
CA LEU A 33 9.73 -16.80 -7.06
C LEU A 33 10.33 -16.88 -5.65
N ALA A 34 11.44 -17.60 -5.48
CA ALA A 34 12.15 -17.71 -4.22
C ALA A 34 12.66 -16.34 -3.73
N VAL A 35 13.25 -15.55 -4.63
CA VAL A 35 13.70 -14.18 -4.32
C VAL A 35 12.51 -13.30 -3.90
N LYS A 36 11.38 -13.39 -4.61
CA LYS A 36 10.17 -12.63 -4.28
C LYS A 36 9.61 -13.00 -2.92
N LEU A 37 9.57 -14.29 -2.59
CA LEU A 37 9.14 -14.78 -1.27
C LEU A 37 10.06 -14.30 -0.16
N GLN A 38 11.38 -14.40 -0.35
CA GLN A 38 12.36 -13.93 0.63
C GLN A 38 12.23 -12.43 0.88
N GLN A 39 12.02 -11.64 -0.19
CA GLN A 39 11.78 -10.21 -0.08
C GLN A 39 10.50 -9.92 0.71
N GLN A 40 9.43 -10.68 0.47
CA GLN A 40 8.17 -10.51 1.17
C GLN A 40 8.29 -10.84 2.67
N GLU A 41 9.01 -11.90 3.03
CA GLU A 41 9.28 -12.25 4.43
C GLU A 41 10.12 -11.19 5.14
N ARG A 42 11.13 -10.63 4.46
CA ARG A 42 11.90 -9.48 4.97
C ARG A 42 10.98 -8.29 5.26
N ILE A 43 10.06 -7.98 4.35
CA ILE A 43 9.13 -6.87 4.54
C ILE A 43 8.20 -7.11 5.74
N LYS A 44 7.64 -8.32 5.86
CA LYS A 44 6.79 -8.70 7.00
C LYS A 44 7.51 -8.56 8.34
N ALA A 45 8.74 -9.09 8.42
CA ALA A 45 9.57 -8.98 9.61
C ALA A 45 9.85 -7.51 9.96
N GLY A 46 10.16 -6.70 8.96
CA GLY A 46 10.41 -5.27 9.13
C GLY A 46 9.20 -4.50 9.67
N PHE A 47 7.99 -4.75 9.17
CA PHE A 47 6.78 -4.16 9.73
C PHE A 47 6.48 -4.65 11.14
N LEU A 48 6.62 -5.96 11.39
CA LEU A 48 6.38 -6.53 12.70
C LEU A 48 7.31 -5.93 13.77
N ALA A 49 8.57 -5.68 13.41
CA ALA A 49 9.56 -5.03 14.26
C ALA A 49 9.14 -3.60 14.70
N LYS A 50 8.54 -2.80 13.81
CA LYS A 50 8.02 -1.45 14.15
C LYS A 50 6.99 -1.45 15.28
N SER A 51 6.30 -2.58 15.46
CA SER A 51 5.31 -2.80 16.52
C SER A 51 5.82 -3.67 17.68
N ALA A 52 7.14 -3.79 17.84
CA ALA A 52 7.79 -4.62 18.85
C ALA A 52 7.26 -6.07 18.88
N GLY A 53 6.96 -6.64 17.70
CA GLY A 53 6.46 -8.02 17.59
C GLY A 53 4.98 -8.22 17.90
N LYS A 54 4.21 -7.16 18.17
CA LYS A 54 2.84 -7.25 18.71
C LYS A 54 1.73 -6.86 17.73
N GLY A 55 2.09 -6.33 16.56
CA GLY A 55 1.14 -5.90 15.53
C GLY A 55 0.78 -7.00 14.51
N PRO A 56 0.06 -6.61 13.44
CA PRO A 56 -0.24 -7.50 12.31
C PRO A 56 1.06 -8.08 11.73
N ARG A 57 1.08 -9.40 11.49
CA ARG A 57 2.30 -10.14 11.12
C ARG A 57 2.56 -10.19 9.61
N SER A 58 1.51 -10.29 8.80
CA SER A 58 1.62 -10.41 7.35
C SER A 58 1.48 -9.06 6.64
N THR A 59 1.97 -7.98 7.26
CA THR A 59 1.94 -6.65 6.63
C THR A 59 3.03 -6.54 5.59
N ILE A 60 2.69 -6.13 4.37
CA ILE A 60 3.65 -5.89 3.29
C ILE A 60 3.68 -4.44 2.82
N GLY A 61 2.72 -3.62 3.24
CA GLY A 61 2.70 -2.20 2.91
C GLY A 61 1.77 -1.38 3.78
N CYS A 62 1.91 -0.07 3.74
CA CYS A 62 0.98 0.89 4.31
C CYS A 62 0.53 1.86 3.23
N VAL A 63 -0.78 2.10 3.13
CA VAL A 63 -1.38 3.03 2.18
C VAL A 63 -1.81 4.32 2.87
N ASP A 64 -1.58 5.45 2.22
CA ASP A 64 -2.19 6.73 2.60
C ASP A 64 -2.29 7.68 1.41
N GLY A 65 -3.17 8.68 1.56
CA GLY A 65 -3.34 9.80 0.65
C GLY A 65 -2.54 11.02 1.12
N CYS A 66 -1.97 11.74 0.17
CA CYS A 66 -1.24 12.98 0.40
C CYS A 66 -1.72 14.05 -0.58
N HIS A 67 -2.07 15.23 -0.05
CA HIS A 67 -2.41 16.38 -0.89
C HIS A 67 -1.15 17.10 -1.39
N VAL A 68 -1.09 17.30 -2.70
CA VAL A 68 -0.17 18.19 -3.40
C VAL A 68 -0.97 19.44 -3.79
N GLU A 69 -0.62 20.58 -3.22
CA GLU A 69 -1.32 21.84 -3.53
C GLU A 69 -1.06 22.23 -4.98
N ILE A 70 -2.11 22.73 -5.64
CA ILE A 70 -2.02 23.22 -7.01
C ILE A 70 -2.54 24.64 -7.12
N ASN A 71 -2.13 25.38 -8.14
CA ASN A 71 -2.86 26.59 -8.52
C ASN A 71 -4.31 26.23 -8.87
N THR A 72 -5.26 27.06 -8.45
CA THR A 72 -6.69 26.84 -8.73
C THR A 72 -6.90 26.70 -10.24
N PRO A 73 -7.39 25.54 -10.73
CA PRO A 73 -7.63 25.38 -12.14
C PRO A 73 -8.79 26.29 -12.57
N SER A 74 -8.70 26.84 -13.79
CA SER A 74 -9.74 27.71 -14.36
C SER A 74 -11.04 26.97 -14.65
N VAL A 75 -10.96 25.64 -14.84
CA VAL A 75 -12.09 24.75 -15.11
C VAL A 75 -12.28 23.80 -13.91
N SER A 76 -13.53 23.62 -13.47
CA SER A 76 -13.90 22.70 -12.39
C SER A 76 -13.16 22.93 -11.05
N ALA A 77 -12.81 24.19 -10.74
CA ALA A 77 -12.07 24.60 -9.54
C ALA A 77 -12.57 23.93 -8.24
N HIS A 78 -13.88 23.86 -8.04
CA HIS A 78 -14.53 23.30 -6.86
C HIS A 78 -14.14 21.83 -6.59
N SER A 79 -13.91 21.02 -7.63
CA SER A 79 -13.52 19.61 -7.48
C SER A 79 -12.13 19.43 -6.89
N TYR A 80 -11.26 20.44 -6.97
CA TYR A 80 -9.91 20.35 -6.45
C TYR A 80 -9.80 20.81 -4.99
N PHE A 81 -10.84 21.47 -4.45
CA PHE A 81 -10.86 21.91 -3.07
C PHE A 81 -10.96 20.72 -2.11
N ASN A 82 -9.95 20.59 -1.27
CA ASN A 82 -9.95 19.59 -0.21
C ASN A 82 -10.68 20.10 1.05
N ARG A 83 -10.76 19.24 2.07
CA ARG A 83 -11.36 19.55 3.37
C ARG A 83 -10.68 20.71 4.12
N LYS A 84 -9.43 21.02 3.78
CA LYS A 84 -8.63 22.13 4.34
C LYS A 84 -8.79 23.43 3.53
N LYS A 85 -9.72 23.47 2.58
CA LYS A 85 -10.09 24.65 1.77
C LYS A 85 -8.97 25.18 0.88
N PHE A 86 -8.11 24.31 0.36
CA PHE A 86 -7.17 24.65 -0.71
C PHE A 86 -7.28 23.68 -1.90
N PRO A 87 -7.06 24.15 -3.14
CA PRO A 87 -7.02 23.30 -4.33
C PRO A 87 -5.82 22.35 -4.29
N SER A 88 -6.05 21.07 -4.56
CA SER A 88 -5.00 20.05 -4.54
C SER A 88 -5.27 18.89 -5.47
N LEU A 89 -4.20 18.16 -5.80
CA LEU A 89 -4.25 16.80 -6.33
C LEU A 89 -3.96 15.81 -5.21
N ILE A 90 -4.63 14.67 -5.26
CA ILE A 90 -4.33 13.54 -4.38
C ILE A 90 -3.21 12.72 -5.02
N LEU A 91 -2.18 12.47 -4.23
CA LEU A 91 -1.16 11.47 -4.44
C LEU A 91 -1.40 10.36 -3.41
N GLN A 92 -1.85 9.19 -3.85
CA GLN A 92 -1.95 7.99 -3.03
C GLN A 92 -0.67 7.17 -3.18
N GLY A 93 -0.11 6.72 -2.07
CA GLY A 93 1.12 5.94 -2.06
C GLY A 93 1.00 4.71 -1.17
N ILE A 94 1.61 3.61 -1.60
CA ILE A 94 1.87 2.43 -0.78
C ILE A 94 3.37 2.36 -0.54
N CYS A 95 3.79 2.22 0.72
CA CYS A 95 5.20 2.06 1.06
C CYS A 95 5.47 0.79 1.86
N ASN A 96 6.70 0.29 1.77
CA ASN A 96 7.19 -0.79 2.61
C ASN A 96 7.71 -0.28 3.98
N HIS A 97 8.23 -1.19 4.80
CA HIS A 97 8.73 -0.87 6.15
C HIS A 97 9.98 0.03 6.15
N GLU A 98 10.71 0.14 5.04
CA GLU A 98 11.84 1.04 4.88
C GLU A 98 11.43 2.43 4.38
N ASN A 99 10.12 2.72 4.37
CA ASN A 99 9.55 3.97 3.89
C ASN A 99 9.79 4.17 2.37
N ARG A 100 9.99 3.08 1.61
CA ARG A 100 10.12 3.13 0.15
C ARG A 100 8.77 2.90 -0.50
N PHE A 101 8.38 3.77 -1.43
CA PHE A 101 7.16 3.58 -2.21
C PHE A 101 7.27 2.33 -3.10
N THR A 102 6.25 1.49 -3.03
CA THR A 102 6.10 0.28 -3.86
C THR A 102 5.00 0.46 -4.91
N ASP A 103 4.11 1.43 -4.70
CA ASP A 103 3.05 1.81 -5.64
C ASP A 103 2.70 3.30 -5.40
N VAL A 104 2.40 4.03 -6.47
CA VAL A 104 2.04 5.46 -6.42
C VAL A 104 0.99 5.74 -7.49
N LEU A 105 -0.07 6.42 -7.08
CA LEU A 105 -1.13 6.93 -7.95
C LEU A 105 -1.30 8.44 -7.71
N ILE A 106 -1.36 9.22 -8.78
CA ILE A 106 -1.54 10.68 -8.71
C ILE A 106 -2.57 11.13 -9.75
N GLY A 107 -3.25 12.25 -9.48
CA GLY A 107 -4.08 12.95 -10.47
C GLY A 107 -5.54 13.09 -10.06
N PHE A 108 -5.94 12.50 -8.95
CA PHE A 108 -7.30 12.65 -8.46
C PHE A 108 -7.54 14.05 -7.88
N PRO A 109 -8.72 14.67 -8.09
CA PRO A 109 -9.04 15.96 -7.50
C PRO A 109 -9.05 15.90 -5.97
N GLY A 110 -8.62 16.98 -5.32
CA GLY A 110 -8.51 17.10 -3.86
C GLY A 110 -9.81 16.88 -3.07
N SER A 111 -10.97 16.94 -3.72
CA SER A 111 -12.25 16.61 -3.09
C SER A 111 -12.56 15.11 -3.06
N ALA A 112 -11.82 14.28 -3.80
CA ALA A 112 -12.07 12.85 -3.88
C ALA A 112 -11.76 12.16 -2.53
N HIS A 113 -12.53 11.12 -2.21
CA HIS A 113 -12.28 10.30 -1.02
C HIS A 113 -11.18 9.28 -1.28
N ASP A 114 -10.32 9.02 -0.29
CA ASP A 114 -9.22 8.04 -0.41
C ASP A 114 -9.71 6.64 -0.84
N ALA A 115 -10.87 6.21 -0.32
CA ALA A 115 -11.51 4.97 -0.73
C ALA A 115 -11.91 4.92 -2.22
N ARG A 116 -12.24 6.07 -2.82
CA ARG A 116 -12.53 6.20 -4.25
C ARG A 116 -11.22 6.14 -5.06
N VAL A 117 -10.21 6.90 -4.63
CA VAL A 117 -8.88 6.91 -5.26
C VAL A 117 -8.29 5.50 -5.28
N LEU A 118 -8.41 4.76 -4.18
CA LEU A 118 -7.95 3.37 -4.12
C LEU A 118 -8.69 2.48 -5.12
N ARG A 119 -10.02 2.59 -5.19
CA ARG A 119 -10.86 1.72 -6.02
C ARG A 119 -10.70 1.96 -7.52
N GLU A 120 -10.50 3.22 -7.91
CA GLU A 120 -10.27 3.60 -9.31
C GLU A 120 -8.81 3.46 -9.73
N GLY A 121 -7.91 3.10 -8.80
CA GLY A 121 -6.50 2.89 -9.06
C GLY A 121 -6.18 1.50 -9.63
N PRO A 122 -5.12 1.37 -10.45
CA PRO A 122 -4.73 0.10 -11.06
C PRO A 122 -4.34 -0.97 -10.02
N PHE A 123 -3.80 -0.54 -8.88
CA PHE A 123 -3.45 -1.45 -7.79
C PHE A 123 -4.64 -2.28 -7.30
N PHE A 124 -5.87 -1.75 -7.37
CA PHE A 124 -7.06 -2.42 -6.81
C PHE A 124 -7.32 -3.79 -7.45
N GLU A 125 -7.23 -3.87 -8.77
CA GLU A 125 -7.45 -5.09 -9.55
C GLU A 125 -6.33 -6.11 -9.33
N GLU A 126 -5.10 -5.63 -9.17
CA GLU A 126 -3.93 -6.48 -8.98
C GLU A 126 -3.70 -6.88 -7.52
N ALA A 127 -4.45 -6.29 -6.58
CA ALA A 127 -4.17 -6.39 -5.15
C ALA A 127 -4.23 -7.82 -4.63
N ALA A 128 -5.14 -8.65 -5.13
CA ALA A 128 -5.24 -10.07 -4.74
C ALA A 128 -3.94 -10.82 -5.06
N THR A 129 -3.41 -10.62 -6.27
CA THR A 129 -2.18 -11.25 -6.76
C THR A 129 -0.93 -10.65 -6.11
N LYS A 130 -0.86 -9.32 -6.00
CA LYS A 130 0.28 -8.61 -5.40
C LYS A 130 0.40 -8.87 -3.90
N CYS A 131 -0.72 -8.93 -3.18
CA CYS A 131 -0.71 -9.13 -1.74
C CYS A 131 -0.59 -10.61 -1.34
N CYS A 132 -1.13 -11.54 -2.11
CA CYS A 132 -0.96 -12.99 -1.93
C CYS A 132 -1.02 -13.45 -0.45
N ASN A 133 -2.21 -13.36 0.17
CA ASN A 133 -2.46 -13.67 1.59
C ASN A 133 -1.73 -12.77 2.61
N CYS A 134 -1.24 -11.61 2.16
CA CYS A 134 -0.69 -10.56 3.01
C CYS A 134 -1.57 -9.32 2.98
N TYR A 135 -1.22 -8.35 3.82
CA TYR A 135 -2.07 -7.20 4.07
C TYR A 135 -1.32 -5.88 3.84
N ILE A 136 -2.07 -4.92 3.33
CA ILE A 136 -1.74 -3.51 3.40
C ILE A 136 -2.48 -2.90 4.59
N LEU A 137 -1.86 -1.94 5.27
CA LEU A 137 -2.51 -1.18 6.34
C LEU A 137 -2.99 0.18 5.83
N GLY A 138 -4.29 0.42 5.90
CA GLY A 138 -4.91 1.72 5.59
C GLY A 138 -5.42 2.42 6.85
N ASP A 139 -5.70 3.72 6.75
CA ASP A 139 -6.39 4.47 7.81
C ASP A 139 -7.89 4.12 7.90
N SER A 140 -8.65 4.88 8.69
CA SER A 140 -10.09 4.65 8.86
C SER A 140 -10.97 5.18 7.71
N ALA A 141 -10.40 5.94 6.77
CA ALA A 141 -11.05 6.43 5.56
C ALA A 141 -11.13 5.34 4.47
N TYR A 142 -10.27 4.33 4.54
CA TYR A 142 -10.32 3.16 3.65
C TYR A 142 -11.35 2.10 4.12
N PRO A 143 -11.87 1.28 3.19
CA PRO A 143 -12.68 0.10 3.54
C PRO A 143 -11.81 -1.06 4.06
N LEU A 144 -12.42 -1.95 4.84
CA LEU A 144 -11.82 -3.25 5.17
C LEU A 144 -11.99 -4.19 3.96
N LEU A 145 -10.90 -4.78 3.47
CA LEU A 145 -10.89 -5.71 2.33
C LEU A 145 -10.04 -6.95 2.66
N PRO A 146 -10.13 -8.06 1.89
CA PRO A 146 -9.32 -9.26 2.13
C PRO A 146 -7.80 -9.02 2.17
N TRP A 147 -7.33 -7.97 1.51
CA TRP A 147 -5.92 -7.57 1.44
C TRP A 147 -5.64 -6.21 2.11
N LEU A 148 -6.65 -5.52 2.67
CA LEU A 148 -6.52 -4.19 3.29
C LEU A 148 -7.08 -4.19 4.70
N MET A 149 -6.22 -3.99 5.70
CA MET A 149 -6.59 -3.91 7.11
C MET A 149 -6.65 -2.45 7.58
N VAL A 150 -7.76 -2.11 8.24
CA VAL A 150 -8.04 -0.78 8.78
C VAL A 150 -8.17 -0.83 10.31
N PRO A 151 -7.98 0.28 11.04
CA PRO A 151 -8.18 0.31 12.47
C PRO A 151 -9.66 0.12 12.82
N TYR A 152 -9.94 -0.48 13.98
CA TYR A 152 -11.31 -0.56 14.49
C TYR A 152 -11.84 0.84 14.83
N LYS A 153 -13.06 1.15 14.40
CA LYS A 153 -13.78 2.41 14.67
C LYS A 153 -14.41 2.39 16.09
N ASN A 154 -14.77 3.58 16.60
CA ASN A 154 -15.52 3.82 17.83
C ASN A 154 -14.85 3.29 19.12
N MET A 155 -13.85 4.02 19.61
CA MET A 155 -13.08 3.71 20.84
C MET A 155 -13.82 4.11 22.14
N GLU A 156 -15.10 3.77 22.26
CA GLU A 156 -15.90 4.03 23.47
C GLU A 156 -15.26 3.43 24.73
N ARG A 157 -15.73 3.84 25.92
CA ARG A 157 -15.13 3.40 27.20
C ARG A 157 -15.15 1.88 27.37
N SER A 158 -16.14 1.18 26.82
CA SER A 158 -16.24 -0.29 26.83
C SER A 158 -15.37 -0.99 25.78
N PHE A 159 -14.62 -0.25 24.97
CA PHE A 159 -13.90 -0.81 23.84
C PHE A 159 -12.80 -1.79 24.29
N PRO A 160 -12.85 -3.06 23.85
CA PRO A 160 -11.98 -4.12 24.35
C PRO A 160 -10.49 -3.79 24.27
N THR A 161 -9.75 -4.13 25.33
CA THR A 161 -8.30 -3.88 25.44
C THR A 161 -7.50 -4.44 24.27
N TRP A 162 -7.88 -5.61 23.75
CA TRP A 162 -7.20 -6.22 22.60
C TRP A 162 -7.40 -5.42 21.30
N LYS A 163 -8.56 -4.79 21.09
CA LYS A 163 -8.79 -3.88 19.94
C LYS A 163 -7.95 -2.61 20.08
N ARG A 164 -7.83 -2.07 21.29
CA ARG A 164 -6.93 -0.93 21.59
C ARG A 164 -5.48 -1.28 21.28
N LYS A 165 -5.05 -2.48 21.69
CA LYS A 165 -3.71 -2.99 21.41
C LYS A 165 -3.47 -3.16 19.92
N TYR A 166 -4.44 -3.71 19.18
CA TYR A 166 -4.38 -3.80 17.73
C TYR A 166 -4.25 -2.41 17.10
N ASN A 167 -5.16 -1.46 17.39
CA ASN A 167 -5.12 -0.12 16.81
C ASN A 167 -3.79 0.60 17.12
N LYS A 168 -3.25 0.42 18.34
CA LYS A 168 -1.93 0.96 18.71
C LYS A 168 -0.82 0.38 17.83
N CYS A 169 -0.77 -0.94 17.68
CA CYS A 169 0.28 -1.59 16.88
C CYS A 169 0.11 -1.33 15.38
N HIS A 170 -1.13 -1.26 14.90
CA HIS A 170 -1.48 -0.88 13.53
C HIS A 170 -0.99 0.53 13.22
N ALA A 171 -1.25 1.50 14.10
CA ALA A 171 -0.73 2.86 13.98
C ALA A 171 0.81 2.91 13.98
N GLN A 172 1.47 2.15 14.86
CA GLN A 172 2.94 2.07 14.89
C GLN A 172 3.55 1.59 13.56
N GLN A 173 2.91 0.62 12.90
CA GLN A 173 3.36 0.16 11.59
C GLN A 173 3.10 1.21 10.51
N ARG A 174 1.95 1.89 10.55
CA ARG A 174 1.56 2.93 9.58
C ARG A 174 2.41 4.20 9.64
N VAL A 175 3.13 4.48 10.72
CA VAL A 175 4.12 5.58 10.74
C VAL A 175 5.08 5.52 9.53
N ALA A 176 5.33 4.33 8.97
CA ALA A 176 6.13 4.17 7.76
C ALA A 176 5.66 5.04 6.56
N ILE A 177 4.35 5.11 6.29
CA ILE A 177 3.82 5.85 5.14
C ILE A 177 3.82 7.37 5.40
N GLU A 178 3.58 7.77 6.64
CA GLU A 178 3.70 9.18 7.05
C GLU A 178 5.14 9.68 6.86
N VAL A 179 6.12 8.91 7.33
CA VAL A 179 7.55 9.23 7.16
C VAL A 179 7.95 9.20 5.68
N ALA A 180 7.43 8.26 4.89
CA ALA A 180 7.71 8.22 3.44
C ALA A 180 7.25 9.49 2.74
N PHE A 181 6.04 9.98 3.05
CA PHE A 181 5.53 11.23 2.48
C PHE A 181 6.28 12.45 2.97
N GLU A 182 6.66 12.48 4.25
CA GLU A 182 7.45 13.57 4.79
C GLU A 182 8.82 13.67 4.11
N LEU A 183 9.53 12.55 3.97
CA LEU A 183 10.81 12.48 3.25
C LEU A 183 10.67 12.92 1.78
N LEU A 184 9.59 12.52 1.12
CA LEU A 184 9.29 12.93 -0.26
C LEU A 184 9.13 14.45 -0.37
N LYS A 185 8.32 15.07 0.51
CA LYS A 185 8.07 16.52 0.51
C LYS A 185 9.30 17.33 0.91
N GLN A 186 10.09 16.84 1.86
CA GLN A 186 11.34 17.49 2.26
C GLN A 186 12.37 17.50 1.11
N ARG A 187 12.47 16.39 0.37
CA ARG A 187 13.38 16.27 -0.78
C ARG A 187 12.90 17.09 -1.98
N PHE A 188 11.60 17.02 -2.30
CA PHE A 188 11.00 17.71 -3.44
C PHE A 188 10.06 18.81 -2.96
N ARG A 189 10.63 19.94 -2.55
CA ARG A 189 9.85 21.08 -2.04
C ARG A 189 8.81 21.64 -3.03
N ARG A 190 8.94 21.35 -4.33
CA ARG A 190 7.89 21.67 -5.31
C ARG A 190 6.56 20.95 -5.04
N LEU A 191 6.54 19.86 -4.29
CA LEU A 191 5.31 19.18 -3.91
C LEU A 191 4.48 19.95 -2.87
N TYR A 192 5.02 21.03 -2.29
CA TYR A 192 4.24 21.95 -1.48
C TYR A 192 3.32 22.83 -2.32
N LEU A 193 3.69 23.14 -3.57
CA LEU A 193 2.87 23.90 -4.50
C LEU A 193 3.33 23.61 -5.94
N VAL A 194 2.43 23.03 -6.73
CA VAL A 194 2.65 22.74 -8.15
C VAL A 194 1.81 23.69 -8.99
N ASP A 195 2.43 24.37 -9.94
CA ASP A 195 1.67 25.15 -10.91
C ASP A 195 0.88 24.23 -11.83
N ALA A 196 -0.45 24.28 -11.77
CA ALA A 196 -1.32 23.45 -12.61
C ALA A 196 -1.06 23.68 -14.11
N ALA A 197 -0.60 24.88 -14.51
CA ALA A 197 -0.22 25.18 -15.89
C ALA A 197 1.06 24.45 -16.36
N SER A 198 1.86 23.92 -15.41
CA SER A 198 3.08 23.17 -15.70
C SER A 198 2.86 21.66 -15.87
N ILE A 199 1.65 21.17 -15.57
CA ILE A 199 1.27 19.77 -15.72
C ILE A 199 0.78 19.59 -17.17
N LYS A 200 1.69 19.12 -18.04
CA LYS A 200 1.38 18.76 -19.43
C LYS A 200 0.82 17.36 -19.54
#